data_AF-A0A7W0US42-F1
#
_entry.id   AF-A0A7W0US42-F1
#
_cell.length_a   1.000
_cell.length_b   1.000
_cell.length_c   1.000
_cell.angle_alpha   90.00
_cell.angle_beta   90.00
_cell.angle_gamma   90.00
#
_symmetry.space_group_name_H-M   'P 1'
#
loop_
_entity.id
_entity.type
_entity.pdbx_description
1 polymer ?
#
loop_
_entity_poly.entity_id
_entity_poly.type
_entity_poly.pdbx_seq_one_letter_code
_entity_poly.pdbx_strand_id
1 'polypeptide(L)'
;MDDLQRAVAHRRSVREAEAARARTLVDEQVAGFDRWLASLDVVPTIAALRERGLAVVDAVLAENDSRWEGLSDADRERLRVMSTAIVNRLLHEPTVRLKGSAGEDSSYEYVQALRELFGLEIQGDGARRNDIPAGDSGSEVPELPEAPALDGERSADVTQIDSRRRRHG
;
A
#
# COMPACT_ATOMS: atom_id res chain seq x y z
N MET A 1 17.29 52.21 24.54
CA MET A 1 16.42 51.18 25.14
C MET A 1 15.47 50.60 24.09
N ASP A 2 14.80 51.43 23.28
CA ASP A 2 13.78 51.01 22.31
C ASP A 2 14.30 50.20 21.10
N ASP A 3 15.47 50.54 20.54
CA ASP A 3 16.00 49.85 19.35
C ASP A 3 16.42 48.38 19.60
N LEU A 4 16.89 48.07 20.82
CA LEU A 4 17.22 46.69 21.21
C LEU A 4 15.97 45.84 21.39
N GLN A 5 14.90 46.41 21.96
CA GLN A 5 13.61 45.73 22.09
C GLN A 5 13.00 45.43 20.71
N ARG A 6 13.09 46.38 19.78
CA ARG A 6 12.63 46.22 18.39
C ARG A 6 13.42 45.13 17.64
N ALA A 7 14.74 45.11 17.80
CA ALA A 7 15.60 44.08 17.19
C ALA A 7 15.35 42.66 17.76
N VAL A 8 15.10 42.54 19.07
CA VAL A 8 14.76 41.27 19.71
C VAL A 8 13.38 40.77 19.26
N ALA A 9 12.37 41.65 19.18
CA ALA A 9 11.05 41.29 18.68
C ALA A 9 11.09 40.83 17.22
N HIS A 10 11.87 41.51 16.38
CA HIS A 10 12.09 41.10 14.99
C HIS A 10 12.77 39.73 14.89
N ARG A 11 13.85 39.48 15.64
CA ARG A 11 14.53 38.18 15.67
C ARG A 11 13.61 37.05 16.16
N ARG A 12 12.75 37.33 17.14
CA ARG A 12 11.76 36.37 17.64
C ARG A 12 10.73 36.02 16.56
N SER A 13 10.18 37.03 15.88
CA SER A 13 9.23 36.82 14.77
C SER A 13 9.84 36.03 13.62
N VAL A 14 11.10 36.30 13.26
CA VAL A 14 11.83 35.54 12.24
C VAL A 14 11.99 34.08 12.64
N ARG A 15 12.42 33.81 13.90
CA ARG A 15 12.54 32.44 14.42
C ARG A 15 11.21 31.70 14.50
N GLU A 16 10.13 32.39 14.87
CA GLU A 16 8.78 31.81 14.89
C GLU A 16 8.32 31.44 13.46
N ALA A 17 8.58 32.29 12.47
CA ALA A 17 8.29 32.00 11.07
C ALA A 17 9.14 30.83 10.51
N GLU A 18 10.43 30.78 10.85
CA GLU A 18 11.31 29.66 10.48
C GLU A 18 10.87 28.35 11.13
N ALA A 19 10.50 28.37 12.42
CA ALA A 19 9.99 27.21 13.12
C ALA A 19 8.67 26.69 12.51
N ALA A 20 7.77 27.61 12.11
CA ALA A 20 6.54 27.24 11.43
C ALA A 20 6.81 26.55 10.09
N ARG A 21 7.73 27.09 9.27
CA ARG A 21 8.14 26.46 8.00
C ARG A 21 8.77 25.09 8.22
N ALA A 22 9.66 24.97 9.21
CA ALA A 22 10.28 23.70 9.56
C ALA A 22 9.23 22.66 9.97
N ARG A 23 8.19 23.09 10.73
CA ARG A 23 7.10 22.20 11.14
C ARG A 23 6.31 21.69 9.94
N THR A 24 5.94 22.56 9.00
CA THR A 24 5.25 22.16 7.76
C THR A 24 6.06 21.14 6.97
N LEU A 25 7.37 21.35 6.81
CA LEU A 25 8.24 20.42 6.10
C LEU A 25 8.28 19.05 6.80
N VAL A 26 8.39 19.02 8.12
CA VAL A 26 8.36 17.78 8.89
C VAL A 26 7.03 17.05 8.71
N ASP A 27 5.91 17.75 8.79
CA ASP A 27 4.58 17.15 8.62
C ASP A 27 4.43 16.52 7.21
N GLU A 28 4.98 17.16 6.16
CA GLU A 28 5.02 16.61 4.80
C GLU A 28 5.89 15.33 4.70
N GLN A 29 7.06 15.32 5.36
CA GLN A 29 7.94 14.16 5.38
C GLN A 29 7.33 12.97 6.15
N VAL A 30 6.66 13.25 7.28
CA VAL A 30 5.93 12.23 8.05
C VAL A 30 4.83 11.60 7.20
N ALA A 31 4.03 12.41 6.49
CA ALA A 31 3.01 11.88 5.59
C ALA A 31 3.61 11.02 4.46
N GLY A 32 4.77 11.41 3.92
CA GLY A 32 5.51 10.61 2.94
C GLY A 32 6.00 9.28 3.50
N PHE A 33 6.51 9.29 4.73
CA PHE A 33 6.96 8.09 5.43
C PHE A 33 5.82 7.12 5.71
N ASP A 34 4.66 7.61 6.14
CA ASP A 34 3.47 6.78 6.38
C ASP A 34 2.98 6.08 5.10
N ARG A 35 2.93 6.78 3.97
CA ARG A 35 2.61 6.18 2.66
C ARG A 35 3.61 5.10 2.27
N TRP A 36 4.90 5.36 2.49
CA TRP A 36 5.94 4.38 2.22
C TRP A 36 5.77 3.14 3.09
N LEU A 37 5.56 3.28 4.40
CA LEU A 37 5.29 2.15 5.30
C LEU A 37 4.07 1.33 4.85
N ALA A 38 2.97 1.99 4.48
CA ALA A 38 1.78 1.32 3.99
C ALA A 38 2.07 0.51 2.70
N SER A 39 2.91 1.04 1.81
CA SER A 39 3.30 0.34 0.58
C SER A 39 4.05 -0.98 0.83
N LEU A 40 4.79 -1.09 1.94
CA LEU A 40 5.54 -2.29 2.30
C LEU A 40 4.63 -3.49 2.60
N ASP A 41 3.40 -3.24 3.04
CA ASP A 41 2.45 -4.29 3.40
C ASP A 41 1.64 -4.82 2.19
N VAL A 42 1.72 -4.17 1.03
CA VAL A 42 0.99 -4.60 -0.18
C VAL A 42 1.45 -5.98 -0.65
N VAL A 43 2.75 -6.17 -0.85
CA VAL A 43 3.31 -7.43 -1.36
C VAL A 43 3.02 -8.63 -0.45
N PRO A 44 3.27 -8.57 0.88
CA PRO A 44 2.95 -9.71 1.76
C PRO A 44 1.44 -9.97 1.84
N THR A 45 0.59 -8.94 1.74
CA THR A 45 -0.87 -9.13 1.70
C THR A 45 -1.32 -9.86 0.44
N ILE A 46 -0.73 -9.54 -0.73
CA ILE A 46 -1.00 -10.27 -1.98
C ILE A 46 -0.56 -11.74 -1.86
N ALA A 47 0.59 -12.01 -1.24
CA ALA A 47 1.07 -13.36 -1.05
C ALA A 47 0.10 -14.17 -0.18
N ALA A 48 -0.29 -13.63 0.98
CA ALA A 48 -1.24 -14.27 1.89
C ALA A 48 -2.62 -14.50 1.24
N LEU A 49 -3.11 -13.53 0.45
CA LEU A 49 -4.38 -13.67 -0.28
C LEU A 49 -4.35 -14.83 -1.28
N ARG A 50 -3.24 -14.98 -2.01
CA ARG A 50 -3.07 -16.07 -2.98
C ARG A 50 -2.96 -17.42 -2.30
N GLU A 51 -2.18 -17.50 -1.24
CA GLU A 51 -2.05 -18.71 -0.43
C GLU A 51 -3.42 -19.15 0.11
N ARG A 52 -4.18 -18.20 0.68
CA ARG A 52 -5.55 -18.45 1.13
C ARG A 52 -6.45 -18.98 0.03
N GLY A 53 -6.40 -18.38 -1.17
CA GLY A 53 -7.20 -18.82 -2.31
C GLY A 53 -6.85 -20.25 -2.77
N LEU A 54 -5.56 -20.60 -2.82
CA LEU A 54 -5.10 -21.94 -3.18
C LEU A 54 -5.47 -22.97 -2.10
N ALA A 55 -5.36 -22.61 -0.82
CA ALA A 55 -5.80 -23.46 0.29
C ALA A 55 -7.31 -23.79 0.22
N VAL A 56 -8.14 -22.84 -0.25
CA VAL A 56 -9.57 -23.11 -0.50
C VAL A 56 -9.76 -24.14 -1.62
N VAL A 57 -8.97 -24.07 -2.70
CA VAL A 57 -9.02 -25.08 -3.77
C VAL A 57 -8.69 -26.46 -3.19
N ASP A 58 -7.59 -26.58 -2.47
CA ASP A 58 -7.14 -27.86 -1.91
C ASP A 58 -8.17 -28.43 -0.92
N ALA A 59 -8.75 -27.59 -0.06
CA ALA A 59 -9.80 -27.98 0.87
C ALA A 59 -11.05 -28.50 0.14
N VAL A 60 -11.54 -27.78 -0.87
CA VAL A 60 -12.75 -28.17 -1.62
C VAL A 60 -12.53 -29.48 -2.38
N LEU A 61 -11.36 -29.68 -2.99
CA LEU A 61 -11.04 -30.93 -3.68
C LEU A 61 -10.97 -32.10 -2.69
N ALA A 62 -10.31 -31.90 -1.53
CA ALA A 62 -10.20 -32.91 -0.49
C ALA A 62 -11.56 -33.30 0.12
N GLU A 63 -12.44 -32.32 0.40
CA GLU A 63 -13.78 -32.55 0.93
C GLU A 63 -14.66 -33.41 0.00
N ASN A 64 -14.39 -33.37 -1.31
CA ASN A 64 -15.16 -34.10 -2.32
C ASN A 64 -14.47 -35.35 -2.86
N ASP A 65 -13.24 -35.64 -2.42
CA ASP A 65 -12.42 -36.73 -2.94
C ASP A 65 -13.13 -38.11 -2.86
N SER A 66 -13.88 -38.33 -1.78
CA SER A 66 -14.69 -39.54 -1.53
C SER A 66 -16.00 -39.61 -2.32
N ARG A 67 -16.48 -38.49 -2.87
CA ARG A 67 -17.75 -38.39 -3.61
C ARG A 67 -17.58 -38.58 -5.12
N TRP A 68 -16.33 -38.68 -5.57
CA TRP A 68 -15.97 -38.74 -6.97
C TRP A 68 -15.94 -40.18 -7.46
N GLU A 69 -17.10 -40.65 -7.96
CA GLU A 69 -17.20 -41.97 -8.59
C GLU A 69 -16.65 -41.91 -10.03
N GLY A 70 -15.68 -42.78 -10.34
CA GLY A 70 -15.18 -42.96 -11.71
C GLY A 70 -14.18 -41.92 -12.24
N LEU A 71 -13.73 -40.97 -11.41
CA LEU A 71 -12.68 -40.02 -11.77
C LEU A 71 -11.29 -40.67 -11.73
N SER A 72 -10.59 -40.65 -12.86
CA SER A 72 -9.19 -41.06 -12.96
C SER A 72 -8.25 -40.03 -12.32
N ASP A 73 -7.02 -40.41 -11.99
CA ASP A 73 -6.00 -39.48 -11.47
C ASP A 73 -5.73 -38.31 -12.45
N ALA A 74 -5.80 -38.58 -13.75
CA ALA A 74 -5.65 -37.56 -14.78
C ALA A 74 -6.80 -36.54 -14.75
N ASP A 75 -8.03 -36.98 -14.43
CA ASP A 75 -9.18 -36.08 -14.32
C ASP A 75 -9.12 -35.27 -13.02
N ARG A 76 -8.66 -35.87 -11.91
CA ARG A 76 -8.41 -35.15 -10.65
C ARG A 76 -7.41 -34.02 -10.83
N GLU A 77 -6.33 -34.28 -11.56
CA GLU A 77 -5.34 -33.25 -11.88
C GLU A 77 -5.92 -32.14 -12.78
N ARG A 78 -6.74 -32.49 -13.78
CA ARG A 78 -7.44 -31.49 -14.61
C ARG A 78 -8.38 -30.62 -13.77
N LEU A 79 -9.09 -31.18 -12.81
CA LEU A 79 -9.95 -30.44 -11.88
C LEU A 79 -9.14 -29.48 -11.00
N ARG A 80 -7.99 -29.94 -10.49
CA ARG A 80 -7.07 -29.10 -9.72
C ARG A 80 -6.54 -27.93 -10.52
N VAL A 81 -6.07 -28.17 -11.75
CA VAL A 81 -5.61 -27.13 -12.68
C VAL A 81 -6.73 -26.15 -13.00
N MET A 82 -7.94 -26.63 -13.30
CA MET A 82 -9.10 -25.78 -13.60
C MET A 82 -9.50 -24.90 -12.40
N SER A 83 -9.59 -25.49 -11.20
CA SER A 83 -9.97 -24.78 -9.97
C SER A 83 -8.93 -23.72 -9.60
N THR A 84 -7.65 -24.07 -9.72
CA THR A 84 -6.53 -23.13 -9.55
C THR A 84 -6.61 -21.98 -10.56
N ALA A 85 -6.93 -22.27 -11.82
CA ALA A 85 -7.09 -21.24 -12.86
C ALA A 85 -8.27 -20.30 -12.58
N ILE A 86 -9.37 -20.81 -12.01
CA ILE A 86 -10.52 -20.00 -11.57
C ILE A 86 -10.07 -19.04 -10.46
N VAL A 87 -9.43 -19.54 -9.41
CA VAL A 87 -8.93 -18.70 -8.31
C VAL A 87 -7.94 -17.64 -8.82
N ASN A 88 -7.00 -18.02 -9.69
CA ASN A 88 -6.05 -17.07 -10.27
C ASN A 88 -6.74 -15.96 -11.07
N ARG A 89 -7.80 -16.28 -11.82
CA ARG A 89 -8.59 -15.28 -12.56
C ARG A 89 -9.39 -14.38 -11.61
N LEU A 90 -9.99 -14.93 -10.56
CA LEU A 90 -10.72 -14.16 -9.55
C LEU A 90 -9.78 -13.19 -8.80
N LEU A 91 -8.58 -13.64 -8.45
CA LEU A 91 -7.61 -12.85 -7.69
C LEU A 91 -6.79 -11.88 -8.57
N HIS A 92 -6.95 -11.92 -9.90
CA HIS A 92 -6.21 -11.04 -10.80
C HIS A 92 -6.53 -9.56 -10.53
N GLU A 93 -7.80 -9.18 -10.58
CA GLU A 93 -8.23 -7.78 -10.43
C GLU A 93 -7.90 -7.22 -9.02
N PRO A 94 -8.19 -7.93 -7.90
CA PRO A 94 -7.77 -7.47 -6.57
C PRO A 94 -6.26 -7.30 -6.44
N THR A 95 -5.47 -8.21 -7.03
CA THR A 95 -3.99 -8.09 -7.04
C THR A 95 -3.57 -6.82 -7.77
N VAL A 96 -4.10 -6.58 -8.98
CA VAL A 96 -3.72 -5.44 -9.81
C VAL A 96 -4.07 -4.12 -9.11
N ARG A 97 -5.26 -4.02 -8.53
CA ARG A 97 -5.69 -2.84 -7.76
C ARG A 97 -4.82 -2.59 -6.55
N LEU A 98 -4.55 -3.63 -5.76
CA LEU A 98 -3.74 -3.47 -4.55
C LEU A 98 -2.30 -3.04 -4.90
N LYS A 99 -1.70 -3.60 -5.96
CA LYS A 99 -0.41 -3.13 -6.47
C LYS A 99 -0.45 -1.69 -6.97
N GLY A 100 -1.50 -1.31 -7.68
CA GLY A 100 -1.68 0.05 -8.20
C GLY A 100 -1.82 1.09 -7.09
N SER A 101 -2.43 0.72 -5.96
CA SER A 101 -2.56 1.60 -4.79
C SER A 101 -1.26 1.80 -4.00
N ALA A 102 -0.18 1.07 -4.30
CA ALA A 102 1.05 1.14 -3.52
C ALA A 102 1.65 2.55 -3.56
N GLY A 103 1.78 3.18 -2.39
CA GLY A 103 2.26 4.56 -2.27
C GLY A 103 1.17 5.63 -2.40
N GLU A 104 -0.10 5.23 -2.56
CA GLU A 104 -1.25 6.11 -2.35
C GLU A 104 -1.72 6.08 -0.89
N ASP A 105 -2.40 7.13 -0.44
CA ASP A 105 -3.01 7.16 0.90
C ASP A 105 -4.05 6.03 1.11
N SER A 106 -4.68 5.57 0.01
CA SER A 106 -5.68 4.50 0.01
C SER A 106 -5.10 3.10 0.23
N SER A 107 -3.78 2.92 0.09
CA SER A 107 -3.13 1.61 0.14
C SER A 107 -3.37 0.89 1.45
N TYR A 108 -3.26 1.63 2.56
CA TYR A 108 -3.46 1.09 3.89
C TYR A 108 -4.88 0.55 4.07
N GLU A 109 -5.90 1.31 3.64
CA GLU A 109 -7.31 0.91 3.76
C GLU A 109 -7.61 -0.36 2.96
N TYR A 110 -7.09 -0.46 1.74
CA TYR A 110 -7.25 -1.68 0.93
C TYR A 110 -6.55 -2.90 1.55
N VAL A 111 -5.35 -2.72 2.10
CA VAL A 111 -4.63 -3.79 2.81
C VAL A 111 -5.46 -4.27 4.00
N GLN A 112 -5.94 -3.36 4.85
CA GLN A 112 -6.73 -3.74 6.03
C GLN A 112 -8.03 -4.43 5.65
N ALA A 113 -8.75 -3.90 4.65
CA ALA A 113 -9.99 -4.52 4.17
C ALA A 113 -9.75 -5.94 3.65
N LEU A 114 -8.68 -6.19 2.89
CA LEU A 114 -8.37 -7.53 2.39
C LEU A 114 -7.96 -8.49 3.51
N ARG A 115 -7.20 -8.01 4.50
CA ARG A 115 -6.84 -8.82 5.67
C ARG A 115 -8.09 -9.25 6.45
N GLU A 116 -9.02 -8.34 6.67
CA GLU A 116 -10.26 -8.62 7.40
C GLU A 116 -11.21 -9.53 6.60
N LEU A 117 -11.50 -9.19 5.34
CA LEU A 117 -12.45 -9.93 4.51
C LEU A 117 -12.03 -11.37 4.22
N PHE A 118 -10.73 -11.64 4.15
CA PHE A 118 -10.20 -12.96 3.81
C PHE A 118 -9.51 -13.68 4.98
N GLY A 119 -9.43 -13.04 6.17
CA GLY A 119 -8.75 -13.59 7.34
C GLY A 119 -7.28 -13.89 7.08
N LEU A 120 -6.54 -12.92 6.54
CA LEU A 120 -5.14 -13.11 6.13
C LEU A 120 -4.18 -12.92 7.31
N GLU A 121 -3.47 -13.98 7.67
CA GLU A 121 -2.42 -13.94 8.71
C GLU A 121 -1.08 -13.55 8.06
N ILE A 122 -0.56 -12.37 8.39
CA ILE A 122 0.74 -11.91 7.88
C ILE A 122 1.75 -11.89 9.03
N GLN A 123 2.79 -12.71 8.88
CA GLN A 123 3.92 -12.75 9.82
C GLN A 123 4.65 -11.40 9.79
N GLY A 124 4.40 -10.56 10.80
CA GLY A 124 5.01 -9.24 10.94
C GLY A 124 4.12 -8.18 11.61
N ASP A 125 2.80 -8.38 11.68
CA ASP A 125 1.87 -7.36 12.21
C ASP A 125 1.95 -7.20 13.74
N GLY A 126 2.31 -8.28 14.45
CA GLY A 126 2.45 -8.27 15.92
C GLY A 126 3.66 -7.51 16.45
N ALA A 127 4.68 -7.25 15.62
CA ALA A 127 5.89 -6.55 16.04
C ALA A 127 5.81 -5.03 15.81
N ARG A 128 5.12 -4.56 14.76
CA ARG A 128 5.12 -3.14 14.41
C ARG A 128 4.14 -2.29 15.22
N ARG A 129 3.13 -2.90 15.86
CA ARG A 129 2.11 -2.18 16.62
C ARG A 129 2.57 -1.76 18.04
N ASN A 130 3.73 -2.23 18.51
CA ASN A 130 4.20 -2.01 19.90
C ASN A 130 5.49 -1.15 20.05
N ASP A 131 6.15 -0.76 18.97
CA ASP A 131 7.45 -0.06 19.06
C ASP A 131 7.38 1.39 18.53
N ILE A 132 6.44 2.20 19.03
CA ILE A 132 6.69 3.65 19.11
C ILE A 132 7.32 3.87 20.49
N PRO A 133 8.65 4.07 20.60
CA PRO A 133 9.27 4.40 21.86
C PRO A 133 8.68 5.74 22.31
N ALA A 134 8.09 5.78 23.50
CA ALA A 134 7.78 7.03 24.17
C ALA A 134 9.08 7.85 24.23
N GLY A 135 9.03 9.04 23.64
CA GLY A 135 10.22 9.76 23.19
C GLY A 135 11.32 9.86 24.25
N ASP A 136 12.51 9.37 23.87
CA ASP A 136 13.75 9.82 24.48
C ASP A 136 14.32 10.95 23.60
N SER A 137 14.45 12.12 24.21
CA SER A 137 15.01 13.32 23.58
C SER A 137 16.53 13.18 23.53
N GLY A 138 17.05 12.35 22.63
CA GLY A 138 18.50 12.19 22.55
C GLY A 138 19.06 11.02 21.74
N SER A 139 18.37 10.48 20.75
CA SER A 139 18.94 9.42 19.91
C SER A 139 18.95 9.81 18.43
N GLU A 140 20.16 9.77 17.88
CA GLU A 140 20.53 9.64 16.48
C GLU A 140 19.36 9.23 15.58
N VAL A 141 18.98 10.12 14.66
CA VAL A 141 17.97 9.82 13.64
C VAL A 141 18.50 8.62 12.86
N PRO A 142 17.81 7.46 12.89
CA PRO A 142 18.20 6.32 12.06
C PRO A 142 18.26 6.82 10.61
N GLU A 143 19.38 6.58 9.93
CA GLU A 143 19.52 6.89 8.51
C GLU A 143 18.42 6.12 7.77
N LEU A 144 17.36 6.84 7.42
CA LEU A 144 16.21 6.28 6.73
C LEU A 144 16.72 5.66 5.42
N PRO A 145 16.29 4.45 5.05
CA PRO A 145 16.57 3.96 3.70
C PRO A 145 16.14 5.04 2.72
N GLU A 146 17.03 5.43 1.79
CA GLU A 146 16.70 6.41 0.75
C GLU A 146 15.36 6.00 0.16
N ALA A 147 14.34 6.84 0.37
CA ALA A 147 13.04 6.61 -0.21
C ALA A 147 13.25 6.42 -1.72
N PRO A 148 12.75 5.32 -2.33
CA PRO A 148 12.88 5.18 -3.77
C PRO A 148 12.30 6.45 -4.40
N ALA A 149 13.06 7.06 -5.31
CA ALA A 149 12.60 8.23 -6.05
C ALA A 149 11.21 7.91 -6.59
N LEU A 150 10.19 8.57 -6.03
CA LEU A 150 8.84 8.44 -6.52
C LEU A 150 8.88 9.12 -7.89
N ASP A 151 8.97 8.33 -8.96
CA ASP A 151 8.89 8.76 -10.36
C ASP A 151 7.54 9.43 -10.60
N GLY A 152 7.42 10.67 -10.17
CA GLY A 152 6.34 11.58 -10.49
C GLY A 152 6.56 12.13 -11.89
N GLU A 153 6.43 11.29 -12.93
CA GLU A 153 6.29 11.75 -14.31
C GLU A 153 5.78 10.63 -15.25
N ARG A 154 4.50 10.27 -15.14
CA ARG A 154 3.71 9.81 -16.29
C ARG A 154 2.33 10.45 -16.27
N SER A 155 2.31 11.75 -16.55
CA SER A 155 1.13 12.42 -17.11
C SER A 155 0.88 11.83 -18.50
N ALA A 156 0.02 10.81 -18.56
CA ALA A 156 -0.55 10.36 -19.81
C ALA A 156 -1.49 11.46 -20.34
N ASP A 157 -0.99 12.14 -21.36
CA ASP A 157 -1.68 12.84 -22.42
C ASP A 157 -3.20 12.60 -22.50
N VAL A 158 -3.99 13.55 -22.00
CA VAL A 158 -5.41 13.76 -22.37
C VAL A 158 -5.57 15.22 -22.78
N THR A 159 -4.85 15.62 -23.82
CA THR A 159 -5.24 16.77 -24.66
C THR A 159 -5.48 16.28 -26.07
N GLN A 160 -6.52 15.46 -26.27
CA GLN A 160 -6.99 15.12 -27.62
C GLN A 160 -8.44 14.61 -27.66
N ILE A 161 -9.39 15.31 -27.02
CA ILE A 161 -10.82 15.13 -27.30
C ILE A 161 -11.50 16.51 -27.37
N ASP A 162 -11.08 17.38 -28.30
CA ASP A 162 -11.97 18.45 -28.80
C ASP A 162 -11.63 18.97 -30.21
N SER A 163 -11.32 18.07 -31.16
CA SER A 163 -10.99 18.46 -32.55
C SER A 163 -11.70 17.65 -33.63
N ARG A 164 -12.84 17.00 -33.32
CA ARG A 164 -13.66 16.27 -34.31
C ARG A 164 -15.15 16.67 -34.36
N ARG A 165 -15.46 17.97 -34.22
CA ARG A 165 -16.79 18.48 -34.64
C ARG A 165 -16.79 19.84 -35.35
N ARG A 166 -15.70 20.17 -36.04
CA ARG A 166 -15.71 21.18 -37.12
C ARG A 166 -15.05 20.61 -38.37
N ARG A 167 -15.81 19.80 -39.12
CA ARG A 167 -15.67 19.57 -40.57
C ARG A 167 -16.71 18.50 -40.98
N HIS A 168 -17.91 18.99 -41.26
CA HIS A 168 -18.93 18.55 -42.23
C HIS A 168 -20.01 19.66 -42.09
N GLY A 169 -20.17 20.61 -43.01
CA GLY A 169 -19.85 20.55 -44.43
C GLY A 169 -20.81 19.57 -45.08
#